data_AF-A0A2N0FS07-F1
#
_entry.id   AF-A0A2N0FS07-F1
#
_cell.length_a   1.000
_cell.length_b   1.000
_cell.length_c   1.000
_cell.angle_alpha   90.00
_cell.angle_beta   90.00
_cell.angle_gamma   90.00
#
_symmetry.space_group_name_H-M   'P 1'
#
loop_
_entity.id
_entity.type
_entity.pdbx_description
1 polymer ?
#
loop_
_entity_poly.entity_id
_entity_poly.type
_entity_poly.pdbx_seq_one_letter_code
_entity_poly.pdbx_strand_id
1 'polypeptide(L)'
;MDNYFDLHFHPMAKNHLAPRPKESHAKKANTATMPITMTKAFKDYTDENVLRRLESQCSIDYLNEAPIRYGVAAIAALEFGVASSKGYLADVLKSFLKKPLDDDYFNAVKEGEVSYLNLFLKEVELYLKNRNLKNREPHSKGSINLIARPSKNKREPVSDELPNLIFAIEGGHNLCMKKIGNALDYDTFEGLEKDSFFDPNVVISEDNRKPQEVLKKLYKTVREYGLDMLYLTLTHLTHIPEQHLATHAYGTKHLRHPSFYPFGNGLTELGADVVRTAYQLEAPTKKKDDAGVLIDIKHLSLKSREDLYALRQREGFMKIPLIASHVGVTGYSISDWKHNLEIEKCVNHVDQGVKTVKMYTRPKVAGYWGADSNSEFSFHPGTINLMDEDIIEIANSNGLIGVGLDVDLLGYNEKSMGQEDICEFMTTPDFIHYFPYTSIKSIDYASVKEIQAEESWLKPSKKEIHPLNFCFNIIHIMAVIGLKTKFQDTPEKFICIGSDFDAFIEPLNMCSDSRQLKNLKACLMKWLPVAAKKYQKVNGGAKDLFDFTKKKKELNKVVEGILYENGREFLDRRGFLEGLAEPQKGEASPEVELV
;
A
#
# COMPACT_ATOMS: atom_id res chain seq x y z
N MET A 1 -13.97 20.78 12.27
CA MET A 1 -12.75 20.44 11.50
C MET A 1 -13.10 19.31 10.55
N ASP A 2 -12.58 19.34 9.33
CA ASP A 2 -12.63 18.16 8.46
C ASP A 2 -11.65 17.13 9.05
N ASN A 3 -12.06 15.87 9.18
CA ASN A 3 -11.22 14.76 9.63
C ASN A 3 -11.03 13.78 8.47
N TYR A 4 -9.87 13.15 8.39
CA TYR A 4 -9.55 12.17 7.36
C TYR A 4 -8.93 10.90 7.93
N PHE A 5 -9.10 9.81 7.19
CA PHE A 5 -8.53 8.50 7.43
C PHE A 5 -7.72 8.06 6.21
N ASP A 6 -6.56 7.45 6.45
CA ASP A 6 -5.75 6.83 5.41
C ASP A 6 -5.34 5.40 5.81
N LEU A 7 -5.70 4.43 4.98
CA LEU A 7 -5.49 3.01 5.23
C LEU A 7 -4.04 2.57 4.97
N HIS A 8 -3.25 3.35 4.23
CA HIS A 8 -1.92 2.92 3.81
C HIS A 8 -1.06 4.10 3.37
N PHE A 9 0.02 4.39 4.09
CA PHE A 9 1.03 5.39 3.74
C PHE A 9 2.31 5.19 4.58
N HIS A 10 3.39 5.89 4.19
CA HIS A 10 4.76 5.62 4.63
C HIS A 10 5.44 6.85 5.27
N PRO A 11 4.91 7.37 6.38
CA PRO A 11 5.26 8.71 6.86
C PRO A 11 6.69 8.88 7.38
N MET A 12 7.40 7.78 7.65
CA MET A 12 8.81 7.80 8.06
C MET A 12 9.76 7.18 7.02
N ALA A 13 9.27 6.53 5.97
CA ALA A 13 10.11 5.70 5.09
C ALA A 13 11.22 6.52 4.41
N LYS A 14 10.88 7.65 3.78
CA LYS A 14 11.90 8.49 3.13
C LYS A 14 12.93 9.07 4.10
N ASN A 15 12.52 9.40 5.32
CA ASN A 15 13.44 9.86 6.38
C ASN A 15 14.32 8.72 6.91
N HIS A 16 13.78 7.50 7.00
CA HIS A 16 14.52 6.30 7.36
C HIS A 16 15.59 5.94 6.33
N LEU A 17 15.30 6.19 5.05
CA LEU A 17 16.25 5.98 3.96
C LEU A 17 17.22 7.15 3.77
N ALA A 18 17.04 8.28 4.45
CA ALA A 18 17.85 9.49 4.28
C ALA A 18 19.10 9.52 5.20
N PRO A 19 20.18 10.21 4.82
CA PRO A 19 21.38 10.30 5.65
C PRO A 19 21.08 10.98 6.98
N ARG A 20 21.59 10.41 8.08
CA ARG A 20 21.50 11.05 9.40
C ARG A 20 22.29 12.37 9.41
N PRO A 21 21.76 13.45 10.02
CA PRO A 21 22.54 14.68 10.17
C PRO A 21 23.78 14.42 11.02
N LYS A 22 24.95 14.89 10.57
CA LYS A 22 26.16 14.91 11.42
C LYS A 22 25.87 15.76 12.65
N GLU A 23 26.27 15.29 13.83
CA GLU A 23 25.89 15.76 15.18
C GLU A 23 26.04 17.28 15.45
N SER A 24 26.74 18.03 14.60
CA SER A 24 26.95 19.49 14.77
C SER A 24 25.73 20.37 14.54
N HIS A 25 24.58 19.81 14.14
CA HIS A 25 23.31 20.55 13.96
C HIS A 25 22.21 20.21 14.99
N ALA A 26 22.58 19.59 16.12
CA ALA A 26 21.70 19.17 17.22
C ALA A 26 21.01 20.30 18.03
N LYS A 27 20.54 21.36 17.37
CA LYS A 27 19.72 22.43 17.98
C LYS A 27 18.41 22.72 17.25
N LYS A 28 18.05 21.97 16.20
CA LYS A 28 16.75 22.12 15.52
C LYS A 28 15.99 20.80 15.61
N ALA A 29 14.66 20.89 15.58
CA ALA A 29 13.67 19.83 15.71
C ALA A 29 14.07 18.48 15.08
N ASN A 30 13.53 17.38 15.61
CA ASN A 30 13.87 16.01 15.20
C ASN A 30 13.83 15.86 13.67
N THR A 31 15.00 15.86 13.03
CA THR A 31 15.12 15.90 11.56
C THR A 31 14.42 14.73 10.87
N ALA A 32 14.17 13.64 11.60
CA ALA A 32 13.44 12.47 11.12
C ALA A 32 11.93 12.71 10.89
N THR A 33 11.36 13.85 11.30
CA THR A 33 9.93 14.19 11.08
C THR A 33 9.73 15.14 9.90
N MET A 34 10.80 15.81 9.48
CA MET A 34 10.78 16.85 8.47
C MET A 34 10.51 16.28 7.08
N PRO A 35 9.90 17.07 6.17
CA PRO A 35 9.74 16.66 4.78
C PRO A 35 11.10 16.60 4.07
N ILE A 36 11.29 15.55 3.26
CA ILE A 36 12.39 15.45 2.31
C ILE A 36 12.08 16.37 1.12
N THR A 37 12.98 17.33 0.87
CA THR A 37 12.89 18.26 -0.26
C THR A 37 14.15 18.19 -1.10
N MET A 38 14.02 18.33 -2.42
CA MET A 38 15.17 18.31 -3.33
C MET A 38 15.90 19.66 -3.35
N THR A 39 17.22 19.62 -3.60
CA THR A 39 18.01 20.85 -3.74
C THR A 39 17.55 21.67 -4.95
N LYS A 40 17.74 22.99 -4.91
CA LYS A 40 17.44 23.87 -6.05
C LYS A 40 18.12 23.39 -7.33
N ALA A 41 19.41 23.04 -7.25
CA ALA A 41 20.15 22.49 -8.38
C ALA A 41 19.46 21.25 -8.96
N PHE A 42 19.03 20.31 -8.12
CA PHE A 42 18.30 19.13 -8.58
C PHE A 42 16.97 19.51 -9.25
N LYS A 43 16.19 20.41 -8.65
CA LYS A 43 14.92 20.91 -9.24
C LYS A 43 15.12 21.55 -10.61
N ASP A 44 16.21 22.28 -10.80
CA ASP A 44 16.51 22.97 -12.07
C ASP A 44 16.86 21.99 -13.20
N TYR A 45 17.28 20.75 -12.89
CA TYR A 45 17.71 19.73 -13.86
C TYR A 45 16.78 18.50 -13.95
N THR A 46 15.65 18.49 -13.24
CA THR A 46 14.74 17.33 -13.20
C THR A 46 13.30 17.69 -13.54
N ASP A 47 12.53 16.68 -13.96
CA ASP A 47 11.12 16.85 -14.30
C ASP A 47 10.25 16.85 -13.03
N GLU A 48 9.14 17.60 -13.07
CA GLU A 48 8.19 17.72 -11.96
C GLU A 48 7.67 16.36 -11.48
N ASN A 49 7.44 15.40 -12.38
CA ASN A 49 6.99 14.04 -12.02
C ASN A 49 8.04 13.27 -11.20
N VAL A 50 9.32 13.56 -11.41
CA VAL A 50 10.43 12.96 -10.65
C VAL A 50 10.49 13.59 -9.26
N LEU A 51 10.33 14.91 -9.20
CA LEU A 51 10.25 15.63 -7.93
C LEU A 51 9.09 15.15 -7.07
N ARG A 52 7.89 14.94 -7.66
CA ARG A 52 6.72 14.47 -6.93
C ARG A 52 6.87 13.08 -6.31
N ARG A 53 7.61 12.17 -6.96
CA ARG A 53 7.92 10.85 -6.41
C ARG A 53 8.93 10.92 -5.26
N LEU A 54 9.95 11.79 -5.38
CA LEU A 54 11.08 11.85 -4.44
C LEU A 54 10.86 12.74 -3.23
N GLU A 55 10.18 13.88 -3.39
CA GLU A 55 9.85 14.78 -2.28
C GLU A 55 8.79 14.15 -1.38
N SER A 56 8.77 14.53 -0.10
CA SER A 56 7.80 13.99 0.84
C SER A 56 6.36 14.29 0.43
N GLN A 57 5.50 13.30 0.61
CA GLN A 57 4.07 13.33 0.37
C GLN A 57 3.30 13.19 1.71
N CYS A 58 3.89 12.58 2.74
CA CYS A 58 3.21 12.38 4.03
C CYS A 58 4.16 12.32 5.25
N SER A 59 5.24 13.09 5.28
CA SER A 59 6.11 13.14 6.48
C SER A 59 5.32 13.54 7.74
N ILE A 60 5.85 13.25 8.93
CA ILE A 60 5.18 13.59 10.19
C ILE A 60 4.82 15.08 10.31
N ASP A 61 5.71 15.98 9.87
CA ASP A 61 5.39 17.41 9.82
C ASP A 61 4.20 17.72 8.90
N TYR A 62 4.12 17.06 7.72
CA TYR A 62 2.96 17.19 6.85
C TYR A 62 1.70 16.61 7.47
N LEU A 63 1.79 15.53 8.24
CA LEU A 63 0.65 14.98 8.98
C LEU A 63 0.15 15.93 10.08
N ASN A 64 1.04 16.67 10.73
CA ASN A 64 0.67 17.69 11.73
C ASN A 64 -0.03 18.90 11.10
N GLU A 65 0.29 19.21 9.84
CA GLU A 65 -0.44 20.22 9.04
C GLU A 65 -1.72 19.66 8.41
N ALA A 66 -1.76 18.35 8.17
CA ALA A 66 -2.86 17.68 7.51
C ALA A 66 -4.00 17.36 8.48
N PRO A 67 -5.25 17.35 7.99
CA PRO A 67 -6.41 16.94 8.78
C PRO A 67 -6.54 15.40 8.94
N ILE A 68 -5.44 14.63 8.82
CA ILE A 68 -5.46 13.17 9.01
C ILE A 68 -5.56 12.87 10.49
N ARG A 69 -6.73 12.38 10.91
CA ARG A 69 -7.00 12.04 12.29
C ARG A 69 -6.47 10.66 12.66
N TYR A 70 -6.69 9.70 11.76
CA TYR A 70 -6.29 8.31 11.93
C TYR A 70 -5.57 7.83 10.67
N GLY A 71 -4.54 7.02 10.85
CA GLY A 71 -3.82 6.45 9.73
C GLY A 71 -3.15 5.13 10.05
N VAL A 72 -2.89 4.33 9.02
CA VAL A 72 -2.07 3.13 9.13
C VAL A 72 -0.72 3.38 8.48
N ALA A 73 0.32 3.43 9.30
CA ALA A 73 1.70 3.51 8.87
C ALA A 73 2.16 2.11 8.43
N ALA A 74 2.25 1.91 7.13
CA ALA A 74 2.83 0.72 6.53
C ALA A 74 4.36 0.83 6.60
N ILE A 75 5.02 -0.27 6.92
CA ILE A 75 6.48 -0.34 7.00
C ILE A 75 6.95 -1.45 6.05
N ALA A 76 7.77 -1.07 5.08
CA ALA A 76 8.38 -1.96 4.11
C ALA A 76 9.91 -1.77 4.11
N ALA A 77 10.65 -2.77 4.56
CA ALA A 77 12.11 -2.76 4.46
C ALA A 77 12.54 -2.63 2.98
N LEU A 78 13.57 -1.80 2.74
CA LEU A 78 14.16 -1.60 1.41
C LEU A 78 14.57 -2.92 0.78
N GLU A 79 13.90 -3.29 -0.30
CA GLU A 79 14.15 -4.54 -1.00
C GLU A 79 15.47 -4.52 -1.79
N PHE A 80 16.15 -5.67 -1.85
CA PHE A 80 17.36 -5.84 -2.65
C PHE A 80 17.19 -5.38 -4.09
N GLY A 81 16.04 -5.69 -4.71
CA GLY A 81 15.75 -5.27 -6.08
C GLY A 81 15.76 -3.75 -6.26
N VAL A 82 15.27 -3.00 -5.27
CA VAL A 82 15.28 -1.53 -5.27
C VAL A 82 16.71 -1.02 -5.09
N ALA A 83 17.43 -1.55 -4.09
CA ALA A 83 18.79 -1.11 -3.79
C ALA A 83 19.78 -1.41 -4.95
N SER A 84 19.60 -2.56 -5.61
CA SER A 84 20.42 -3.03 -6.73
C SER A 84 19.89 -2.58 -8.10
N SER A 85 18.81 -1.81 -8.14
CA SER A 85 18.16 -1.42 -9.38
C SER A 85 19.05 -0.55 -10.29
N LYS A 86 18.79 -0.59 -11.59
CA LYS A 86 19.32 0.33 -12.61
C LYS A 86 18.19 1.22 -13.18
N GLY A 87 18.54 2.32 -13.84
CA GLY A 87 17.59 3.25 -14.49
C GLY A 87 17.59 4.64 -13.86
N TYR A 88 16.88 5.62 -14.42
CA TYR A 88 16.99 7.04 -14.06
C TYR A 88 16.54 7.30 -12.64
N LEU A 89 15.46 6.68 -12.16
CA LEU A 89 15.11 6.80 -10.74
C LEU A 89 16.25 6.23 -9.89
N ALA A 90 16.79 5.05 -10.22
CA ALA A 90 17.95 4.49 -9.53
C ALA A 90 19.22 5.37 -9.64
N ASP A 91 19.49 5.99 -10.78
CA ASP A 91 20.66 6.84 -11.04
C ASP A 91 20.52 8.18 -10.30
N VAL A 92 19.30 8.71 -10.24
CA VAL A 92 18.93 9.86 -9.43
C VAL A 92 19.09 9.56 -7.94
N LEU A 93 18.57 8.42 -7.47
CA LEU A 93 18.71 7.94 -6.10
C LEU A 93 20.19 7.73 -5.74
N LYS A 94 21.06 7.44 -6.72
CA LYS A 94 22.52 7.25 -6.56
C LYS A 94 23.36 8.53 -6.80
N SER A 95 22.76 9.65 -7.20
CA SER A 95 23.50 10.84 -7.65
C SER A 95 24.15 11.67 -6.52
N PHE A 96 25.21 12.43 -6.84
CA PHE A 96 26.05 13.19 -5.88
C PHE A 96 25.49 14.55 -5.42
N LEU A 97 24.32 14.99 -5.91
CA LEU A 97 23.67 16.21 -5.44
C LEU A 97 23.07 15.93 -4.06
N LYS A 98 23.50 16.67 -3.01
CA LYS A 98 23.15 16.51 -1.57
C LYS A 98 22.20 15.33 -1.32
N LYS A 99 22.79 14.14 -1.14
CA LYS A 99 22.10 12.85 -1.31
C LYS A 99 20.80 12.81 -0.48
N PRO A 100 19.65 12.56 -1.12
CA PRO A 100 18.40 12.38 -0.39
C PRO A 100 18.38 11.06 0.39
N LEU A 101 19.30 10.13 0.06
CA LEU A 101 19.36 8.78 0.61
C LEU A 101 20.75 8.44 1.16
N ASP A 102 20.78 7.53 2.12
CA ASP A 102 21.98 7.03 2.78
C ASP A 102 22.64 5.90 1.96
N ASP A 103 23.83 6.18 1.42
CA ASP A 103 24.62 5.19 0.67
C ASP A 103 24.94 3.96 1.50
N ASP A 104 25.29 4.14 2.78
CA ASP A 104 25.73 3.04 3.63
C ASP A 104 24.56 2.08 3.87
N TYR A 105 23.35 2.62 4.04
CA TYR A 105 22.13 1.84 4.12
C TYR A 105 21.86 1.04 2.84
N PHE A 106 21.97 1.68 1.67
CA PHE A 106 21.77 1.01 0.38
C PHE A 106 22.86 -0.04 0.10
N ASN A 107 24.11 0.22 0.48
CA ASN A 107 25.22 -0.70 0.29
C ASN A 107 25.09 -1.92 1.20
N ALA A 108 24.72 -1.75 2.47
CA ALA A 108 24.45 -2.85 3.39
C ALA A 108 23.38 -3.83 2.86
N VAL A 109 22.35 -3.31 2.17
CA VAL A 109 21.34 -4.13 1.47
C VAL A 109 21.92 -4.84 0.25
N LYS A 110 22.67 -4.13 -0.60
CA LYS A 110 23.28 -4.69 -1.83
C LYS A 110 24.31 -5.77 -1.53
N GLU A 111 25.07 -5.57 -0.46
CA GLU A 111 26.18 -6.44 -0.05
C GLU A 111 25.71 -7.59 0.84
N GLY A 112 24.42 -7.60 1.23
CA GLY A 112 23.83 -8.66 2.03
C GLY A 112 24.37 -8.69 3.45
N GLU A 113 24.71 -7.53 4.02
CA GLU A 113 25.26 -7.42 5.38
C GLU A 113 24.17 -7.52 6.46
N VAL A 114 22.92 -7.24 6.08
CA VAL A 114 21.77 -7.12 6.99
C VAL A 114 20.61 -8.00 6.52
N SER A 115 19.69 -8.29 7.44
CA SER A 115 18.38 -8.89 7.15
C SER A 115 17.28 -7.85 6.98
N TYR A 116 16.20 -8.22 6.29
CA TYR A 116 15.02 -7.37 6.19
C TYR A 116 14.34 -7.11 7.53
N LEU A 117 14.35 -8.07 8.46
CA LEU A 117 13.81 -7.85 9.81
C LEU A 117 14.61 -6.80 10.58
N ASN A 118 15.94 -6.77 10.46
CA ASN A 118 16.77 -5.74 11.07
C ASN A 118 16.40 -4.33 10.53
N LEU A 119 16.26 -4.20 9.20
CA LEU A 119 15.82 -2.96 8.57
C LEU A 119 14.43 -2.50 9.04
N PHE A 120 13.48 -3.43 9.09
CA PHE A 120 12.13 -3.19 9.61
C PHE A 120 12.16 -2.68 11.05
N LEU A 121 12.91 -3.35 11.93
CA LEU A 121 13.01 -2.97 13.34
C LEU A 121 13.67 -1.59 13.54
N LYS A 122 14.66 -1.24 12.71
CA LYS A 122 15.26 0.10 12.72
C LYS A 122 14.24 1.20 12.37
N GLU A 123 13.32 0.95 11.43
CA GLU A 123 12.26 1.92 11.14
C GLU A 123 11.23 2.00 12.27
N VAL A 124 10.79 0.86 12.83
CA VAL A 124 9.89 0.85 14.00
C VAL A 124 10.49 1.64 15.17
N GLU A 125 11.81 1.55 15.36
CA GLU A 125 12.53 2.32 16.36
C GLU A 125 12.40 3.83 16.14
N LEU A 126 12.40 4.31 14.89
CA LEU A 126 12.18 5.72 14.58
C LEU A 126 10.78 6.19 15.00
N TYR A 127 9.74 5.37 14.80
CA TYR A 127 8.40 5.69 15.29
C TYR A 127 8.38 5.74 16.83
N LEU A 128 9.01 4.77 17.51
CA LEU A 128 9.10 4.76 18.98
C LEU A 128 9.88 5.96 19.53
N LYS A 129 10.96 6.35 18.86
CA LYS A 129 11.74 7.56 19.18
C LYS A 129 10.90 8.83 19.01
N ASN A 130 9.95 8.87 18.07
CA ASN A 130 9.06 10.02 17.84
C ASN A 130 7.74 9.97 18.61
N ARG A 131 7.45 8.87 19.30
CA ARG A 131 6.23 8.71 20.10
C ARG A 131 6.12 9.76 21.21
N ASN A 132 4.92 10.31 21.37
CA ASN A 132 4.63 11.30 22.40
C ASN A 132 4.43 10.69 23.80
N LEU A 133 5.52 10.54 24.55
CA LEU A 133 5.48 10.05 25.93
C LEU A 133 5.31 11.19 26.95
N LYS A 134 4.34 11.06 27.87
CA LYS A 134 4.00 12.06 28.91
C LYS A 134 5.14 12.47 29.85
N ASN A 135 6.23 11.69 29.92
CA ASN A 135 7.36 11.89 30.85
C ASN A 135 8.65 12.38 30.17
N ARG A 136 8.59 12.85 28.93
CA ARG A 136 9.75 13.43 28.25
C ARG A 136 9.95 14.91 28.62
N GLU A 137 11.22 15.33 28.68
CA GLU A 137 11.63 16.73 28.89
C GLU A 137 10.85 17.68 27.95
N PRO A 138 10.55 18.93 28.36
CA PRO A 138 9.71 19.86 27.58
C PRO A 138 10.15 20.13 26.14
N HIS A 139 11.44 19.92 25.83
CA HIS A 139 12.04 20.07 24.50
C HIS A 139 12.06 18.76 23.67
N SER A 140 11.51 17.67 24.20
CA SER A 140 11.42 16.35 23.56
C SER A 140 9.98 15.78 23.54
N LYS A 141 8.97 16.65 23.41
CA LYS A 141 7.60 16.22 23.10
C LYS A 141 7.60 15.43 21.79
N GLY A 142 7.01 14.24 21.81
CA GLY A 142 6.90 13.43 20.59
C GLY A 142 5.91 14.04 19.61
N SER A 143 6.03 13.64 18.35
CA SER A 143 5.32 14.22 17.21
C SER A 143 4.20 13.32 16.67
N ILE A 144 4.02 12.14 17.26
CA ILE A 144 2.99 11.16 16.86
C ILE A 144 2.34 10.50 18.07
N ASN A 145 1.10 10.05 17.88
CA ASN A 145 0.39 9.18 18.80
C ASN A 145 0.25 7.77 18.19
N LEU A 146 0.53 6.72 18.95
CA LEU A 146 0.46 5.33 18.47
C LEU A 146 -0.71 4.62 19.15
N ILE A 147 -1.71 4.23 18.36
CA ILE A 147 -2.93 3.56 18.84
C ILE A 147 -2.73 2.05 18.86
N ALA A 148 -3.22 1.41 19.93
CA ALA A 148 -3.23 -0.03 20.11
C ALA A 148 -4.57 -0.51 20.71
N ARG A 149 -4.96 -1.77 20.40
CA ARG A 149 -6.08 -2.43 21.09
C ARG A 149 -5.75 -2.62 22.58
N PRO A 150 -6.76 -2.75 23.46
CA PRO A 150 -6.55 -2.96 24.89
C PRO A 150 -5.55 -4.07 25.19
N SER A 151 -4.58 -3.80 26.06
CA SER A 151 -3.63 -4.80 26.57
C SER A 151 -3.45 -4.61 28.08
N LYS A 152 -2.65 -5.47 28.73
CA LYS A 152 -2.28 -5.28 30.14
C LYS A 152 -1.52 -3.98 30.38
N ASN A 153 -0.91 -3.42 29.34
CA ASN A 153 -0.11 -2.20 29.43
C ASN A 153 -0.95 -0.97 29.09
N LYS A 154 -0.59 0.17 29.70
CA LYS A 154 -1.30 1.43 29.51
C LYS A 154 -1.08 1.93 28.07
N ARG A 155 -2.14 1.92 27.26
CA ARG A 155 -2.15 2.57 25.94
C ARG A 155 -2.42 4.07 26.05
N GLU A 156 -2.04 4.80 25.02
CA GLU A 156 -2.26 6.23 24.90
C GLU A 156 -3.72 6.55 24.54
N PRO A 157 -4.30 7.65 25.05
CA PRO A 157 -5.57 8.15 24.56
C PRO A 157 -5.43 8.61 23.10
N VAL A 158 -6.54 8.72 22.37
CA VAL A 158 -6.53 9.39 21.07
C VAL A 158 -6.12 10.85 21.28
N SER A 159 -5.17 11.32 20.48
CA SER A 159 -4.70 12.71 20.49
C SER A 159 -5.55 13.59 19.59
N ASP A 160 -5.83 14.81 20.05
CA ASP A 160 -6.45 15.87 19.24
C ASP A 160 -5.48 16.68 18.41
N GLU A 161 -4.23 16.73 18.86
CA GLU A 161 -3.21 17.62 18.32
C GLU A 161 -2.23 16.88 17.42
N LEU A 162 -2.15 15.55 17.55
CA LEU A 162 -1.17 14.72 16.85
C LEU A 162 -1.85 13.67 15.97
N PRO A 163 -1.22 13.28 14.85
CA PRO A 163 -1.70 12.17 14.05
C PRO A 163 -1.72 10.89 14.88
N ASN A 164 -2.80 10.12 14.74
CA ASN A 164 -2.97 8.86 15.43
C ASN A 164 -2.70 7.70 14.48
N LEU A 165 -1.60 6.98 14.70
CA LEU A 165 -1.10 5.96 13.78
C LEU A 165 -1.23 4.55 14.36
N ILE A 166 -1.46 3.58 13.48
CA ILE A 166 -1.43 2.13 13.73
C ILE A 166 -0.43 1.53 12.76
N PHE A 167 0.28 0.46 13.14
CA PHE A 167 1.24 -0.16 12.24
C PHE A 167 0.64 -1.22 11.34
N ALA A 168 1.25 -1.37 10.17
CA ALA A 168 1.11 -2.54 9.33
C ALA A 168 2.48 -2.96 8.79
N ILE A 169 2.59 -4.24 8.44
CA ILE A 169 3.78 -4.79 7.78
C ILE A 169 3.47 -4.92 6.29
N GLU A 170 4.20 -4.21 5.45
CA GLU A 170 4.08 -4.34 4.00
C GLU A 170 5.21 -5.21 3.46
N GLY A 171 4.83 -6.43 3.07
CA GLY A 171 5.72 -7.46 2.58
C GLY A 171 6.21 -8.38 3.71
N GLY A 172 6.07 -9.68 3.47
CA GLY A 172 6.44 -10.67 4.48
C GLY A 172 7.95 -10.86 4.62
N HIS A 173 8.75 -10.28 3.72
CA HIS A 173 10.21 -10.24 3.85
C HIS A 173 10.66 -9.54 5.13
N ASN A 174 9.89 -8.60 5.67
CA ASN A 174 10.14 -7.99 6.98
C ASN A 174 10.18 -9.01 8.14
N LEU A 175 9.72 -10.24 7.94
CA LEU A 175 9.83 -11.34 8.92
C LEU A 175 11.11 -12.16 8.75
N CYS A 176 11.94 -11.85 7.75
CA CYS A 176 13.12 -12.63 7.41
C CYS A 176 14.32 -12.22 8.26
N MET A 177 14.88 -13.20 8.97
CA MET A 177 16.11 -13.05 9.78
C MET A 177 17.39 -13.39 9.01
N LYS A 178 17.26 -13.96 7.81
CA LYS A 178 18.42 -14.27 6.98
C LYS A 178 18.97 -13.00 6.37
N LYS A 179 20.28 -12.95 6.18
CA LYS A 179 20.91 -11.86 5.47
C LYS A 179 20.44 -11.81 4.02
N ILE A 180 20.24 -10.60 3.53
CA ILE A 180 19.70 -10.34 2.19
C ILE A 180 20.61 -10.97 1.15
N GLY A 181 20.04 -11.77 0.24
CA GLY A 181 20.81 -12.48 -0.79
C GLY A 181 21.67 -13.65 -0.30
N ASN A 182 21.69 -13.94 1.01
CA ASN A 182 22.39 -15.09 1.60
C ASN A 182 21.45 -15.97 2.43
N ALA A 183 20.86 -16.96 1.77
CA ALA A 183 19.86 -17.84 2.40
C ALA A 183 20.40 -18.76 3.51
N LEU A 184 21.73 -18.80 3.72
CA LEU A 184 22.41 -19.66 4.69
C LEU A 184 22.89 -18.91 5.93
N ASP A 185 23.00 -17.59 5.87
CA ASP A 185 23.53 -16.77 6.97
C ASP A 185 22.41 -15.98 7.65
N TYR A 186 22.45 -15.96 8.98
CA TYR A 186 21.50 -15.20 9.80
C TYR A 186 22.14 -13.89 10.23
N ASP A 187 21.32 -12.85 10.28
CA ASP A 187 21.77 -11.56 10.80
C ASP A 187 22.04 -11.66 12.31
N THR A 188 23.15 -11.08 12.74
CA THR A 188 23.53 -10.96 14.15
C THR A 188 22.84 -9.77 14.82
N PHE A 189 22.13 -8.96 14.04
CA PHE A 189 21.46 -7.72 14.44
C PHE A 189 22.44 -6.67 14.97
N GLU A 190 23.66 -6.69 14.46
CA GLU A 190 24.67 -5.65 14.72
C GLU A 190 24.13 -4.27 14.30
N GLY A 191 24.34 -3.28 15.17
CA GLY A 191 23.86 -1.90 14.95
C GLY A 191 22.44 -1.61 15.44
N LEU A 192 21.70 -2.58 15.97
CA LEU A 192 20.65 -2.29 16.95
C LEU A 192 21.34 -2.01 18.29
N GLU A 193 21.24 -0.78 18.79
CA GLU A 193 21.92 -0.35 20.02
C GLU A 193 21.52 -1.23 21.22
N LYS A 194 22.38 -1.35 22.24
CA LYS A 194 22.03 -2.06 23.50
C LYS A 194 20.79 -1.47 24.19
N ASP A 195 20.50 -0.20 23.91
CA ASP A 195 19.32 0.53 24.40
C ASP A 195 18.16 0.52 23.37
N SER A 196 18.25 -0.28 22.30
CA SER A 196 17.18 -0.39 21.31
C SER A 196 15.91 -0.97 21.95
N PHE A 197 14.76 -0.50 21.48
CA PHE A 197 13.45 -0.91 21.98
C PHE A 197 13.14 -2.40 21.77
N PHE A 198 13.89 -3.08 20.90
CA PHE A 198 13.71 -4.50 20.63
C PHE A 198 14.99 -5.22 21.00
N ASP A 199 14.93 -6.06 22.04
CA ASP A 199 16.03 -6.98 22.34
C ASP A 199 16.12 -8.00 21.19
N PRO A 200 17.20 -7.98 20.39
CA PRO A 200 17.35 -8.91 19.28
C PRO A 200 17.32 -10.37 19.76
N ASN A 201 17.75 -10.64 20.99
CA ASN A 201 17.76 -11.99 21.56
C ASN A 201 16.36 -12.60 21.72
N VAL A 202 15.31 -11.78 21.82
CA VAL A 202 13.91 -12.23 21.85
C VAL A 202 13.50 -12.80 20.49
N VAL A 203 14.09 -12.30 19.40
CA VAL A 203 13.84 -12.71 18.02
C VAL A 203 14.79 -13.83 17.58
N ILE A 204 16.04 -13.86 18.10
CA ILE A 204 17.16 -14.69 17.62
C ILE A 204 17.16 -16.18 18.03
N SER A 205 16.28 -16.66 18.93
CA SER A 205 16.35 -18.09 19.34
C SER A 205 16.20 -19.05 18.15
N GLU A 206 16.94 -20.18 18.12
CA GLU A 206 16.98 -21.10 16.97
C GLU A 206 15.59 -21.60 16.53
N ASP A 207 14.66 -21.71 17.48
CA ASP A 207 13.26 -22.06 17.25
C ASP A 207 12.46 -21.03 16.43
N ASN A 208 12.97 -19.80 16.25
CA ASN A 208 12.25 -18.66 15.63
C ASN A 208 12.66 -18.38 14.19
N ARG A 209 13.45 -19.25 13.57
CA ARG A 209 13.96 -18.98 12.21
C ARG A 209 12.87 -19.07 11.14
N LYS A 210 11.65 -19.49 11.51
CA LYS A 210 10.49 -19.55 10.62
C LYS A 210 9.67 -18.25 10.72
N PRO A 211 9.25 -17.64 9.58
CA PRO A 211 8.55 -16.35 9.56
C PRO A 211 7.28 -16.30 10.40
N GLN A 212 6.54 -17.41 10.52
CA GLN A 212 5.35 -17.45 11.36
C GLN A 212 5.66 -17.33 12.86
N GLU A 213 6.77 -17.91 13.32
CA GLU A 213 7.21 -17.78 14.71
C GLU A 213 7.77 -16.37 14.96
N VAL A 214 8.47 -15.79 13.98
CA VAL A 214 8.87 -14.37 14.01
C VAL A 214 7.66 -13.47 14.15
N LEU A 215 6.63 -13.64 13.30
CA LEU A 215 5.39 -12.85 13.37
C LEU A 215 4.74 -12.95 14.75
N LYS A 216 4.60 -14.17 15.28
CA LYS A 216 3.98 -14.41 16.58
C LYS A 216 4.72 -13.72 17.71
N LYS A 217 6.05 -13.83 17.74
CA LYS A 217 6.88 -13.17 18.75
C LYS A 217 6.89 -11.66 18.59
N LEU A 218 7.08 -11.18 17.37
CA LEU A 218 7.04 -9.76 17.05
C LEU A 218 5.71 -9.12 17.48
N TYR A 219 4.57 -9.73 17.13
CA TYR A 219 3.25 -9.27 17.56
C TYR A 219 3.14 -9.20 19.08
N LYS A 220 3.60 -10.23 19.81
CA LYS A 220 3.60 -10.19 21.27
C LYS A 220 4.48 -9.06 21.81
N THR A 221 5.70 -8.93 21.31
CA THR A 221 6.67 -7.94 21.78
C THR A 221 6.19 -6.51 21.52
N VAL A 222 5.73 -6.18 20.31
CA VAL A 222 5.25 -4.81 20.02
C VAL A 222 4.07 -4.42 20.93
N ARG A 223 3.21 -5.37 21.29
CA ARG A 223 2.10 -5.15 22.22
C ARG A 223 2.55 -4.91 23.66
N GLU A 224 3.65 -5.51 24.08
CA GLU A 224 4.28 -5.20 25.37
C GLU A 224 4.77 -3.75 25.41
N TYR A 225 5.19 -3.18 24.28
CA TYR A 225 5.54 -1.76 24.15
C TYR A 225 4.33 -0.83 23.89
N GLY A 226 3.10 -1.34 23.96
CA GLY A 226 1.89 -0.53 23.73
C GLY A 226 1.74 -0.08 22.29
N LEU A 227 2.24 -0.88 21.35
CA LEU A 227 1.98 -0.80 19.91
C LEU A 227 1.04 -1.92 19.49
N ASP A 228 0.54 -1.87 18.26
CA ASP A 228 -0.29 -2.93 17.70
C ASP A 228 -0.21 -2.95 16.16
N MET A 229 -0.58 -4.08 15.57
CA MET A 229 -0.51 -4.31 14.12
C MET A 229 -1.92 -4.55 13.56
N LEU A 230 -2.26 -3.86 12.47
CA LEU A 230 -3.55 -4.00 11.80
C LEU A 230 -3.56 -5.16 10.80
N TYR A 231 -2.58 -5.16 9.89
CA TYR A 231 -2.46 -6.15 8.81
C TYR A 231 -1.00 -6.43 8.42
N LEU A 232 -0.82 -7.50 7.66
CA LEU A 232 0.41 -7.93 7.00
C LEU A 232 0.11 -8.27 5.54
N THR A 233 0.95 -7.81 4.62
CA THR A 233 1.00 -8.27 3.23
C THR A 233 2.07 -9.37 3.11
N LEU A 234 1.79 -10.51 2.45
CA LEU A 234 2.75 -11.64 2.41
C LEU A 234 3.93 -11.40 1.46
N THR A 235 3.77 -10.50 0.50
CA THR A 235 4.79 -10.16 -0.50
C THR A 235 4.70 -8.66 -0.82
N HIS A 236 5.70 -8.13 -1.51
CA HIS A 236 5.76 -6.75 -1.96
C HIS A 236 6.14 -6.72 -3.46
N LEU A 237 6.99 -5.80 -3.90
CA LEU A 237 7.32 -5.58 -5.30
C LEU A 237 8.39 -6.53 -5.83
N THR A 238 9.11 -7.24 -4.96
CA THR A 238 10.18 -8.16 -5.40
C THR A 238 10.01 -9.59 -4.92
N HIS A 239 10.57 -10.52 -5.69
CA HIS A 239 10.82 -11.88 -5.24
C HIS A 239 11.98 -11.92 -4.23
N ILE A 240 11.75 -12.67 -3.14
CA ILE A 240 12.64 -12.79 -1.97
C ILE A 240 13.11 -14.25 -1.85
N PRO A 241 14.28 -14.61 -2.41
CA PRO A 241 14.74 -16.01 -2.48
C PRO A 241 14.86 -16.70 -1.11
N GLU A 242 15.32 -15.97 -0.10
CA GLU A 242 15.60 -16.48 1.24
C GLU A 242 14.34 -16.80 2.06
N GLN A 243 13.20 -16.23 1.67
CA GLN A 243 11.90 -16.39 2.33
C GLN A 243 10.72 -16.14 1.35
N HIS A 244 10.50 -17.08 0.44
CA HIS A 244 9.39 -16.98 -0.51
C HIS A 244 8.05 -17.42 0.11
N LEU A 245 7.16 -16.46 0.38
CA LEU A 245 5.84 -16.72 0.98
C LEU A 245 4.72 -16.82 -0.05
N ALA A 246 4.77 -16.00 -1.09
CA ALA A 246 3.79 -16.00 -2.17
C ALA A 246 4.39 -15.36 -3.43
N THR A 247 3.86 -15.70 -4.60
CA THR A 247 4.13 -14.96 -5.84
C THR A 247 3.52 -13.58 -5.79
N HIS A 248 4.29 -12.55 -6.13
CA HIS A 248 3.81 -11.18 -6.27
C HIS A 248 3.27 -10.89 -7.67
N ALA A 249 2.37 -9.92 -7.78
CA ALA A 249 1.97 -9.31 -9.04
C ALA A 249 3.07 -8.36 -9.51
N TYR A 250 3.20 -8.20 -10.83
CA TYR A 250 4.11 -7.22 -11.40
C TYR A 250 3.60 -5.80 -11.13
N GLY A 251 4.38 -5.01 -10.38
CA GLY A 251 3.93 -3.73 -9.84
C GLY A 251 4.83 -2.51 -10.09
N THR A 252 6.00 -2.66 -10.73
CA THR A 252 6.88 -1.50 -10.98
C THR A 252 7.50 -1.51 -12.37
N LYS A 253 7.42 -0.37 -13.05
CA LYS A 253 7.99 -0.13 -14.39
C LYS A 253 9.19 0.82 -14.37
N HIS A 254 9.47 1.45 -13.22
CA HIS A 254 10.47 2.53 -13.10
C HIS A 254 11.82 2.08 -12.53
N LEU A 255 11.88 0.87 -11.96
CA LEU A 255 13.08 0.27 -11.41
C LEU A 255 13.41 -1.01 -12.18
N ARG A 256 14.71 -1.26 -12.40
CA ARG A 256 15.16 -2.43 -13.16
C ARG A 256 16.01 -3.36 -12.34
N HIS A 257 15.46 -4.54 -12.11
CA HIS A 257 16.15 -5.67 -11.51
C HIS A 257 15.29 -6.93 -11.76
N PRO A 258 15.90 -8.10 -12.05
CA PRO A 258 15.12 -9.31 -12.33
C PRO A 258 14.19 -9.74 -11.18
N SER A 259 14.47 -9.32 -9.95
CA SER A 259 13.61 -9.60 -8.80
C SER A 259 12.24 -8.92 -8.87
N PHE A 260 12.05 -7.88 -9.69
CA PHE A 260 10.74 -7.26 -9.88
C PHE A 260 9.81 -8.12 -10.75
N TYR A 261 10.35 -9.03 -11.55
CA TYR A 261 9.52 -9.99 -12.27
C TYR A 261 8.94 -11.02 -11.30
N PRO A 262 7.64 -11.33 -11.41
CA PRO A 262 7.01 -12.37 -10.60
C PRO A 262 7.78 -13.69 -10.63
N PHE A 263 7.87 -14.34 -9.47
CA PHE A 263 8.49 -15.64 -9.32
C PHE A 263 7.65 -16.54 -8.39
N GLY A 264 7.63 -17.83 -8.68
CA GLY A 264 6.87 -18.82 -7.93
C GLY A 264 5.58 -19.28 -8.63
N ASN A 265 4.64 -19.80 -7.84
CA ASN A 265 3.38 -20.36 -8.32
C ASN A 265 2.28 -20.22 -7.25
N GLY A 266 1.89 -18.99 -6.95
CA GLY A 266 0.86 -18.70 -5.96
C GLY A 266 1.37 -18.73 -4.51
N LEU A 267 0.52 -19.16 -3.58
CA LEU A 267 0.82 -19.20 -2.14
C LEU A 267 1.68 -20.43 -1.78
N THR A 268 2.78 -20.24 -1.05
CA THR A 268 3.61 -21.36 -0.57
C THR A 268 3.09 -21.91 0.75
N GLU A 269 3.51 -23.12 1.15
CA GLU A 269 3.21 -23.66 2.49
C GLU A 269 3.75 -22.76 3.62
N LEU A 270 4.91 -22.13 3.41
CA LEU A 270 5.46 -21.18 4.36
C LEU A 270 4.58 -19.93 4.48
N GLY A 271 4.07 -19.43 3.35
CA GLY A 271 3.07 -18.36 3.34
C GLY A 271 1.77 -18.76 4.02
N ALA A 272 1.28 -19.99 3.79
CA ALA A 272 0.09 -20.52 4.44
C ALA A 272 0.26 -20.60 5.97
N ASP A 273 1.43 -21.01 6.47
CA ASP A 273 1.73 -21.03 7.91
C ASP A 273 1.72 -19.63 8.53
N VAL A 274 2.23 -18.62 7.80
CA VAL A 274 2.16 -17.22 8.23
C VAL A 274 0.70 -16.75 8.30
N VAL A 275 -0.12 -17.07 7.29
CA VAL A 275 -1.56 -16.73 7.27
C VAL A 275 -2.29 -17.36 8.45
N ARG A 276 -2.12 -18.66 8.67
CA ARG A 276 -2.71 -19.39 9.81
C ARG A 276 -2.35 -18.72 11.13
N THR A 277 -1.07 -18.40 11.29
CA THR A 277 -0.59 -17.76 12.50
C THR A 277 -1.20 -16.39 12.69
N ALA A 278 -1.17 -15.52 11.67
CA ALA A 278 -1.77 -14.19 11.72
C ALA A 278 -3.25 -14.22 12.18
N TYR A 279 -4.02 -15.16 11.64
CA TYR A 279 -5.43 -15.36 11.97
C TYR A 279 -5.69 -15.98 13.35
N GLN A 280 -4.74 -16.73 13.89
CA GLN A 280 -4.84 -17.37 15.21
C GLN A 280 -4.24 -16.51 16.34
N LEU A 281 -3.55 -15.42 16.03
CA LEU A 281 -3.09 -14.48 17.04
C LEU A 281 -4.29 -13.90 17.77
N GLU A 282 -4.30 -14.00 19.10
CA GLU A 282 -5.40 -13.47 19.91
C GLU A 282 -5.48 -11.94 19.78
N ALA A 283 -6.63 -11.49 19.26
CA ALA A 283 -7.03 -10.10 19.29
C ALA A 283 -7.92 -9.87 20.53
N PRO A 284 -7.57 -8.97 21.44
CA PRO A 284 -8.46 -8.57 22.52
C PRO A 284 -9.51 -7.62 21.96
N THR A 285 -10.44 -8.18 21.19
CA THR A 285 -11.59 -7.46 20.65
C THR A 285 -12.86 -7.94 21.33
N LYS A 286 -13.96 -7.20 21.09
CA LYS A 286 -15.30 -7.59 21.55
C LYS A 286 -15.84 -8.86 20.90
N LYS A 287 -15.20 -9.39 19.84
CA LYS A 287 -15.66 -10.56 19.08
C LYS A 287 -14.68 -11.71 19.19
N LYS A 288 -15.21 -12.90 19.49
CA LYS A 288 -14.44 -14.15 19.64
C LYS A 288 -13.78 -14.62 18.32
N ASP A 289 -14.25 -14.12 17.18
CA ASP A 289 -13.87 -14.58 15.84
C ASP A 289 -13.03 -13.55 15.04
N ASP A 290 -12.41 -12.56 15.71
CA ASP A 290 -11.50 -11.58 15.06
C ASP A 290 -10.03 -12.01 15.20
N ALA A 291 -9.20 -11.59 14.25
CA ALA A 291 -7.80 -11.96 14.17
C ALA A 291 -6.87 -10.86 14.72
N GLY A 292 -5.76 -11.29 15.31
CA GLY A 292 -4.70 -10.40 15.77
C GLY A 292 -4.15 -9.56 14.61
N VAL A 293 -3.79 -10.20 13.51
CA VAL A 293 -3.27 -9.52 12.31
C VAL A 293 -4.08 -9.97 11.10
N LEU A 294 -4.58 -9.02 10.30
CA LEU A 294 -5.27 -9.34 9.04
C LEU A 294 -4.28 -9.60 7.92
N ILE A 295 -4.77 -10.25 6.85
CA ILE A 295 -4.03 -10.36 5.61
C ILE A 295 -4.50 -9.26 4.66
N ASP A 296 -3.54 -8.48 4.18
CA ASP A 296 -3.70 -7.56 3.06
C ASP A 296 -3.31 -8.28 1.76
N ILE A 297 -4.19 -8.22 0.77
CA ILE A 297 -4.04 -8.95 -0.50
C ILE A 297 -3.29 -8.15 -1.57
N LYS A 298 -2.96 -6.88 -1.30
CA LYS A 298 -2.15 -6.08 -2.20
C LYS A 298 -0.82 -6.77 -2.51
N HIS A 299 -0.24 -6.48 -3.67
CA HIS A 299 0.98 -7.10 -4.21
C HIS A 299 0.94 -8.61 -4.47
N LEU A 300 0.00 -9.38 -3.93
CA LEU A 300 -0.16 -10.80 -4.30
C LEU A 300 -0.50 -10.95 -5.78
N SER A 301 0.09 -11.93 -6.47
CA SER A 301 -0.38 -12.33 -7.80
C SER A 301 -1.83 -12.81 -7.72
N LEU A 302 -2.56 -12.76 -8.84
CA LEU A 302 -3.94 -13.26 -8.90
C LEU A 302 -4.05 -14.70 -8.36
N LYS A 303 -3.07 -15.55 -8.69
CA LYS A 303 -3.02 -16.94 -8.22
C LYS A 303 -2.80 -17.03 -6.72
N SER A 304 -1.87 -16.23 -6.18
CA SER A 304 -1.65 -16.17 -4.73
C SER A 304 -2.90 -15.74 -3.96
N ARG A 305 -3.71 -14.83 -4.53
CA ARG A 305 -5.01 -14.43 -3.95
C ARG A 305 -6.01 -15.57 -3.97
N GLU A 306 -6.18 -16.27 -5.10
CA GLU A 306 -7.06 -17.43 -5.20
C GLU A 306 -6.65 -18.58 -4.24
N ASP A 307 -5.36 -18.87 -4.12
CA ASP A 307 -4.84 -19.87 -3.18
C ASP A 307 -5.11 -19.47 -1.73
N LEU A 308 -4.98 -18.18 -1.39
CA LEU A 308 -5.36 -17.63 -0.08
C LEU A 308 -6.86 -17.79 0.19
N TYR A 309 -7.72 -17.50 -0.80
CA TYR A 309 -9.16 -17.67 -0.65
C TYR A 309 -9.53 -19.15 -0.43
N ALA A 310 -8.90 -20.06 -1.18
CA ALA A 310 -9.08 -21.50 -0.99
C ALA A 310 -8.61 -21.98 0.39
N LEU A 311 -7.47 -21.48 0.88
CA LEU A 311 -6.98 -21.72 2.24
C LEU A 311 -8.00 -21.25 3.29
N ARG A 312 -8.50 -20.02 3.16
CA ARG A 312 -9.50 -19.44 4.07
C ARG A 312 -10.79 -20.25 4.08
N GLN A 313 -11.25 -20.72 2.92
CA GLN A 313 -12.44 -21.54 2.81
C GLN A 313 -12.25 -22.89 3.50
N ARG A 314 -11.14 -23.57 3.21
CA ARG A 314 -10.82 -24.90 3.77
C ARG A 314 -10.68 -24.87 5.30
N GLU A 315 -10.09 -23.81 5.84
CA GLU A 315 -9.75 -23.72 7.26
C GLU A 315 -10.75 -22.87 8.08
N GLY A 316 -11.84 -22.41 7.46
CA GLY A 316 -12.93 -21.70 8.15
C GLY A 316 -12.63 -20.23 8.48
N PHE A 317 -11.64 -19.62 7.84
CA PHE A 317 -11.24 -18.22 8.05
C PHE A 317 -12.03 -17.21 7.21
N MET A 318 -13.11 -17.62 6.53
CA MET A 318 -13.89 -16.76 5.63
C MET A 318 -14.53 -15.54 6.31
N LYS A 319 -14.73 -15.59 7.63
CA LYS A 319 -15.29 -14.48 8.42
C LYS A 319 -14.25 -13.49 8.94
N ILE A 320 -12.96 -13.81 8.82
CA ILE A 320 -11.89 -12.90 9.18
C ILE A 320 -11.74 -11.87 8.04
N PRO A 321 -11.82 -10.56 8.33
CA PRO A 321 -11.75 -9.52 7.32
C PRO A 321 -10.47 -9.58 6.44
N LEU A 322 -10.63 -9.39 5.14
CA LEU A 322 -9.52 -9.11 4.23
C LEU A 322 -9.31 -7.61 4.04
N ILE A 323 -8.08 -7.23 3.80
CA ILE A 323 -7.72 -5.85 3.42
C ILE A 323 -7.23 -5.85 1.97
N ALA A 324 -7.55 -4.80 1.23
CA ALA A 324 -6.80 -4.37 0.05
C ALA A 324 -6.38 -2.93 0.30
N SER A 325 -5.14 -2.73 0.76
CA SER A 325 -4.76 -1.49 1.44
C SER A 325 -4.61 -0.28 0.51
N HIS A 326 -4.10 -0.46 -0.71
CA HIS A 326 -3.93 0.60 -1.72
C HIS A 326 -4.02 0.04 -3.16
N VAL A 327 -5.21 0.08 -3.76
CA VAL A 327 -5.50 -0.60 -5.04
C VAL A 327 -6.26 0.28 -6.04
N GLY A 328 -6.10 -0.03 -7.33
CA GLY A 328 -7.10 0.23 -8.36
C GLY A 328 -7.92 -1.03 -8.67
N VAL A 329 -8.71 -0.98 -9.73
CA VAL A 329 -9.51 -2.12 -10.23
C VAL A 329 -9.23 -2.36 -11.71
N THR A 330 -9.33 -3.61 -12.14
CA THR A 330 -9.18 -3.98 -13.56
C THR A 330 -10.43 -3.72 -14.38
N GLY A 331 -11.57 -3.56 -13.71
CA GLY A 331 -12.89 -3.52 -14.34
C GLY A 331 -13.43 -4.92 -14.69
N TYR A 332 -12.64 -5.97 -14.54
CA TYR A 332 -12.92 -7.30 -15.04
C TYR A 332 -13.23 -8.31 -13.93
N SER A 333 -14.15 -9.24 -14.23
CA SER A 333 -14.12 -10.56 -13.59
C SER A 333 -12.92 -11.35 -14.11
N ILE A 334 -12.44 -12.34 -13.36
CA ILE A 334 -11.34 -13.23 -13.80
C ILE A 334 -11.67 -13.86 -15.15
N SER A 335 -12.93 -14.26 -15.36
CA SER A 335 -13.38 -14.83 -16.63
C SER A 335 -13.27 -13.80 -17.76
N ASP A 336 -13.80 -12.59 -17.59
CA ASP A 336 -13.75 -11.56 -18.62
C ASP A 336 -12.32 -11.13 -18.93
N TRP A 337 -11.45 -11.01 -17.92
CA TRP A 337 -10.04 -10.69 -18.09
C TRP A 337 -9.35 -11.70 -19.00
N LYS A 338 -9.57 -13.01 -18.79
CA LYS A 338 -9.04 -14.07 -19.66
C LYS A 338 -9.48 -13.93 -21.11
N HIS A 339 -10.75 -13.58 -21.35
CA HIS A 339 -11.29 -13.41 -22.70
C HIS A 339 -10.74 -12.17 -23.43
N ASN A 340 -10.18 -11.20 -22.69
CA ASN A 340 -9.63 -9.96 -23.24
C ASN A 340 -8.09 -9.99 -23.39
N LEU A 341 -7.47 -11.15 -23.22
CA LEU A 341 -6.05 -11.35 -23.51
C LEU A 341 -5.78 -11.19 -25.02
N GLU A 342 -4.85 -10.32 -25.38
CA GLU A 342 -4.34 -10.14 -26.74
C GLU A 342 -3.14 -11.07 -26.94
N ILE A 343 -3.43 -12.37 -27.11
CA ILE A 343 -2.44 -13.44 -27.14
C ILE A 343 -1.35 -13.22 -28.20
N GLU A 344 -1.72 -12.65 -29.34
CA GLU A 344 -0.81 -12.34 -30.45
C GLU A 344 0.26 -11.30 -30.10
N LYS A 345 0.09 -10.55 -29.01
CA LYS A 345 1.09 -9.60 -28.50
C LYS A 345 1.92 -10.16 -27.35
N CYS A 346 1.52 -11.31 -26.79
CA CYS A 346 2.22 -11.90 -25.66
C CYS A 346 3.57 -12.49 -26.10
N VAL A 347 4.58 -12.42 -25.23
CA VAL A 347 5.91 -13.00 -25.50
C VAL A 347 6.46 -13.72 -24.28
N ASN A 348 7.19 -14.81 -24.53
CA ASN A 348 8.00 -15.47 -23.52
C ASN A 348 9.19 -14.56 -23.16
N HIS A 349 9.25 -14.14 -21.90
CA HIS A 349 10.26 -13.23 -21.40
C HIS A 349 11.22 -13.98 -20.45
N VAL A 350 12.52 -13.90 -20.74
CA VAL A 350 13.57 -14.52 -19.92
C VAL A 350 14.66 -13.49 -19.67
N ASP A 351 14.74 -13.01 -18.43
CA ASP A 351 15.78 -12.08 -17.99
C ASP A 351 16.53 -12.67 -16.79
N GLN A 352 17.85 -12.79 -16.92
CA GLN A 352 18.77 -13.33 -15.90
C GLN A 352 18.27 -14.62 -15.23
N GLY A 353 17.65 -15.51 -16.01
CA GLY A 353 17.14 -16.80 -15.55
C GLY A 353 15.71 -16.78 -14.99
N VAL A 354 15.11 -15.60 -14.80
CA VAL A 354 13.70 -15.46 -14.42
C VAL A 354 12.83 -15.61 -15.67
N LYS A 355 11.92 -16.60 -15.63
CA LYS A 355 11.02 -16.91 -16.76
C LYS A 355 9.62 -16.40 -16.47
N THR A 356 9.14 -15.52 -17.33
CA THR A 356 7.81 -14.91 -17.27
C THR A 356 7.17 -14.89 -18.64
N VAL A 357 5.88 -14.60 -18.69
CA VAL A 357 5.16 -14.25 -19.90
C VAL A 357 4.80 -12.76 -19.80
N LYS A 358 5.24 -11.97 -20.78
CA LYS A 358 4.82 -10.58 -20.94
C LYS A 358 3.46 -10.61 -21.62
N MET A 359 2.45 -10.08 -20.94
CA MET A 359 1.05 -10.16 -21.33
C MET A 359 0.49 -8.80 -21.70
N TYR A 360 -0.46 -8.80 -22.63
CA TYR A 360 -1.25 -7.64 -23.00
C TYR A 360 -2.73 -7.99 -22.91
N THR A 361 -3.45 -7.23 -22.11
CA THR A 361 -4.89 -7.38 -21.95
C THR A 361 -5.55 -6.09 -22.40
N ARG A 362 -6.58 -6.20 -23.25
CA ARG A 362 -7.32 -5.02 -23.67
C ARG A 362 -7.93 -4.33 -22.44
N PRO A 363 -7.73 -3.02 -22.24
CA PRO A 363 -8.35 -2.30 -21.13
C PRO A 363 -9.88 -2.29 -21.22
N LYS A 364 -10.56 -2.41 -20.08
CA LYS A 364 -12.02 -2.26 -20.04
C LYS A 364 -12.41 -0.80 -19.96
N VAL A 365 -13.35 -0.40 -20.82
CA VAL A 365 -13.90 0.96 -20.82
C VAL A 365 -14.71 1.23 -19.56
N ALA A 366 -14.30 2.25 -18.81
CA ALA A 366 -14.99 2.75 -17.63
C ALA A 366 -16.09 3.75 -17.98
N GLY A 367 -15.86 4.64 -18.96
CA GLY A 367 -16.83 5.66 -19.35
C GLY A 367 -16.27 6.68 -20.34
N TYR A 368 -17.13 7.61 -20.77
CA TYR A 368 -16.79 8.65 -21.75
C TYR A 368 -17.13 10.05 -21.22
N TRP A 369 -16.22 11.02 -21.36
CA TRP A 369 -16.42 12.40 -20.91
C TRP A 369 -15.76 13.44 -21.85
N GLY A 370 -16.32 14.65 -21.93
CA GLY A 370 -15.87 15.74 -22.81
C GLY A 370 -17.00 16.35 -23.64
N ALA A 371 -16.72 17.46 -24.33
CA ALA A 371 -17.71 18.27 -25.08
C ALA A 371 -18.57 17.42 -26.05
N ASP A 372 -18.00 16.38 -26.64
CA ASP A 372 -18.69 15.44 -27.54
C ASP A 372 -18.66 13.97 -27.06
N SER A 373 -18.29 13.71 -25.80
CA SER A 373 -18.02 12.35 -25.28
C SER A 373 -16.89 11.57 -25.98
N ASN A 374 -15.97 12.26 -26.68
CA ASN A 374 -14.88 11.62 -27.42
C ASN A 374 -13.69 11.14 -26.59
N SER A 375 -13.58 11.45 -25.29
CA SER A 375 -12.47 10.90 -24.49
C SER A 375 -12.94 9.66 -23.74
N GLU A 376 -12.50 8.50 -24.21
CA GLU A 376 -12.61 7.23 -23.50
C GLU A 376 -11.73 7.24 -22.24
N PHE A 377 -12.28 6.68 -21.16
CA PHE A 377 -11.59 6.37 -19.91
C PHE A 377 -11.67 4.87 -19.69
N SER A 378 -10.54 4.24 -19.38
CA SER A 378 -10.42 2.79 -19.25
C SER A 378 -9.62 2.41 -18.01
N PHE A 379 -9.98 1.29 -17.40
CA PHE A 379 -9.30 0.75 -16.22
C PHE A 379 -7.90 0.21 -16.57
N HIS A 380 -6.99 0.14 -15.58
CA HIS A 380 -5.70 -0.53 -15.74
C HIS A 380 -5.90 -2.05 -15.65
N PRO A 381 -5.62 -2.85 -16.69
CA PRO A 381 -6.03 -4.26 -16.74
C PRO A 381 -5.10 -5.22 -15.98
N GLY A 382 -3.92 -4.77 -15.56
CA GLY A 382 -2.93 -5.60 -14.87
C GLY A 382 -3.40 -6.10 -13.50
N THR A 383 -2.95 -7.32 -13.16
CA THR A 383 -3.39 -8.10 -11.99
C THR A 383 -2.91 -7.57 -10.64
N ILE A 384 -2.06 -6.53 -10.62
CA ILE A 384 -1.74 -5.74 -9.42
C ILE A 384 -2.99 -5.04 -8.83
N ASN A 385 -4.00 -4.81 -9.67
CA ASN A 385 -5.31 -4.30 -9.29
C ASN A 385 -6.31 -5.42 -9.00
N LEU A 386 -7.43 -5.05 -8.37
CA LEU A 386 -8.48 -6.00 -8.01
C LEU A 386 -9.31 -6.44 -9.21
N MET A 387 -9.58 -7.74 -9.26
CA MET A 387 -10.66 -8.33 -10.07
C MET A 387 -12.00 -8.23 -9.30
N ASP A 388 -13.12 -8.42 -9.99
CA ASP A 388 -14.44 -8.45 -9.37
C ASP A 388 -14.53 -9.47 -8.22
N GLU A 389 -13.91 -10.63 -8.38
CA GLU A 389 -13.86 -11.70 -7.37
C GLU A 389 -13.12 -11.25 -6.10
N ASP A 390 -12.03 -10.49 -6.25
CA ASP A 390 -11.30 -9.94 -5.09
C ASP A 390 -12.20 -8.97 -4.30
N ILE A 391 -12.93 -8.09 -5.00
CA ILE A 391 -13.87 -7.13 -4.37
C ILE A 391 -14.97 -7.88 -3.62
N ILE A 392 -15.49 -8.96 -4.20
CA ILE A 392 -16.51 -9.82 -3.58
C ILE A 392 -15.97 -10.50 -2.32
N GLU A 393 -14.74 -11.04 -2.35
CA GLU A 393 -14.11 -11.71 -1.20
C GLU A 393 -13.86 -10.73 -0.03
N ILE A 394 -13.40 -9.51 -0.34
CA ILE A 394 -13.23 -8.47 0.67
C ILE A 394 -14.57 -8.08 1.29
N ALA A 395 -15.60 -7.84 0.47
CA ALA A 395 -16.94 -7.54 0.98
C ALA A 395 -17.49 -8.68 1.85
N ASN A 396 -17.42 -9.93 1.36
CA ASN A 396 -17.90 -11.15 2.05
C ASN A 396 -17.26 -11.38 3.42
N SER A 397 -16.03 -10.93 3.59
CA SER A 397 -15.29 -11.00 4.85
C SER A 397 -15.51 -9.81 5.77
N ASN A 398 -16.33 -8.82 5.36
CA ASN A 398 -16.48 -7.53 6.03
C ASN A 398 -15.13 -6.79 6.17
N GLY A 399 -14.35 -6.84 5.09
CA GLY A 399 -13.07 -6.19 4.90
C GLY A 399 -13.15 -4.71 4.56
N LEU A 400 -12.02 -4.16 4.10
CA LEU A 400 -11.89 -2.75 3.70
C LEU A 400 -10.96 -2.62 2.48
N ILE A 401 -11.35 -1.75 1.54
CA ILE A 401 -10.62 -1.45 0.31
C ILE A 401 -10.15 0.01 0.37
N GLY A 402 -8.84 0.22 0.44
CA GLY A 402 -8.22 1.52 0.24
C GLY A 402 -7.95 1.75 -1.24
N VAL A 403 -8.62 2.75 -1.82
CA VAL A 403 -8.38 3.13 -3.22
C VAL A 403 -7.11 3.97 -3.30
N GLY A 404 -6.17 3.53 -4.12
CA GLY A 404 -4.86 4.16 -4.33
C GLY A 404 -4.96 5.57 -4.91
N LEU A 405 -3.98 6.42 -4.59
CA LEU A 405 -3.79 7.72 -5.25
C LEU A 405 -2.69 7.70 -6.33
N ASP A 406 -2.02 6.56 -6.50
CA ASP A 406 -1.03 6.35 -7.56
C ASP A 406 -1.69 6.31 -8.94
N VAL A 407 -1.32 7.24 -9.81
CA VAL A 407 -1.84 7.34 -11.18
C VAL A 407 -1.56 6.10 -12.01
N ASP A 408 -0.49 5.36 -11.69
CA ASP A 408 -0.11 4.16 -12.43
C ASP A 408 -1.08 2.99 -12.17
N LEU A 409 -1.91 3.05 -11.11
CA LEU A 409 -2.95 2.05 -10.81
C LEU A 409 -4.32 2.39 -11.39
N LEU A 410 -4.62 3.68 -11.62
CA LEU A 410 -5.99 4.17 -11.79
C LEU A 410 -6.56 4.03 -13.21
N GLY A 411 -5.73 3.64 -14.18
CA GLY A 411 -6.11 3.51 -15.58
C GLY A 411 -5.81 4.77 -16.41
N TYR A 412 -6.41 4.85 -17.60
CA TYR A 412 -5.98 5.77 -18.65
C TYR A 412 -7.14 6.53 -19.27
N ASN A 413 -6.83 7.64 -19.92
CA ASN A 413 -7.67 8.19 -20.97
C ASN A 413 -6.94 8.09 -22.31
N GLU A 414 -7.65 8.24 -23.43
CA GLU A 414 -7.05 8.16 -24.79
C GLU A 414 -5.79 9.02 -24.96
N LYS A 415 -5.71 10.15 -24.24
CA LYS A 415 -4.59 11.08 -24.33
C LYS A 415 -3.36 10.65 -23.51
N SER A 416 -3.53 9.76 -22.53
CA SER A 416 -2.47 9.35 -21.60
C SER A 416 -1.99 7.90 -21.80
N MET A 417 -2.60 7.15 -22.72
CA MET A 417 -2.35 5.71 -22.90
C MET A 417 -1.12 5.43 -23.79
N GLY A 418 -0.02 4.96 -23.20
CA GLY A 418 1.08 4.32 -23.92
C GLY A 418 0.90 2.80 -23.99
N GLN A 419 1.39 2.14 -25.05
CA GLN A 419 1.33 0.67 -25.16
C GLN A 419 2.06 -0.05 -24.01
N GLU A 420 3.15 0.53 -23.51
CA GLU A 420 3.92 0.01 -22.37
C GLU A 420 3.16 0.04 -21.06
N ASP A 421 2.18 0.94 -20.97
CA ASP A 421 1.38 1.09 -19.77
C ASP A 421 0.44 -0.10 -19.58
N ILE A 422 0.08 -0.78 -20.66
CA ILE A 422 -0.95 -1.83 -20.66
C ILE A 422 -0.35 -3.24 -20.42
N CYS A 423 0.97 -3.40 -20.57
CA CYS A 423 1.59 -4.71 -20.36
C CYS A 423 1.79 -5.04 -18.87
N GLU A 424 1.76 -6.34 -18.56
CA GLU A 424 2.18 -6.91 -17.29
C GLU A 424 3.06 -8.15 -17.51
N PHE A 425 3.77 -8.58 -16.47
CA PHE A 425 4.50 -9.84 -16.47
C PHE A 425 3.83 -10.82 -15.51
N MET A 426 3.70 -12.07 -15.94
CA MET A 426 3.15 -13.17 -15.15
C MET A 426 4.14 -14.33 -15.13
N THR A 427 4.17 -15.11 -14.05
CA THR A 427 5.01 -16.32 -14.03
C THR A 427 4.53 -17.32 -15.09
N THR A 428 5.45 -18.11 -15.65
CA THR A 428 5.05 -19.19 -16.57
C THR A 428 4.02 -20.15 -15.94
N PRO A 429 4.17 -20.62 -14.67
CA PRO A 429 3.14 -21.44 -14.01
C PRO A 429 1.77 -20.76 -13.90
N ASP A 430 1.70 -19.50 -13.49
CA ASP A 430 0.44 -18.75 -13.36
C ASP A 430 -0.22 -18.58 -14.75
N PHE A 431 0.57 -18.31 -15.79
CA PHE A 431 0.06 -18.22 -17.17
C PHE A 431 -0.56 -19.54 -17.63
N ILE A 432 0.12 -20.67 -17.44
CA ILE A 432 -0.42 -22.00 -17.79
C ILE A 432 -1.70 -22.29 -17.01
N HIS A 433 -1.75 -21.90 -15.74
CA HIS A 433 -2.92 -22.10 -14.90
C HIS A 433 -4.16 -21.37 -15.47
N TYR A 434 -3.99 -20.12 -15.92
CA TYR A 434 -5.10 -19.33 -16.46
C TYR A 434 -5.42 -19.59 -17.93
N PHE A 435 -4.43 -19.99 -18.72
CA PHE A 435 -4.54 -20.21 -20.17
C PHE A 435 -4.05 -21.63 -20.56
N PRO A 436 -4.67 -22.71 -20.03
CA PRO A 436 -4.16 -24.07 -20.19
C PRO A 436 -4.19 -24.59 -21.63
N TYR A 437 -5.01 -23.97 -22.49
CA TYR A 437 -5.13 -24.31 -23.92
C TYR A 437 -4.17 -23.51 -24.80
N THR A 438 -3.49 -22.51 -24.25
CA THR A 438 -2.48 -21.73 -24.94
C THR A 438 -1.14 -22.42 -24.77
N SER A 439 -0.59 -22.97 -25.87
CA SER A 439 0.73 -23.57 -25.82
C SER A 439 1.78 -22.48 -25.60
N ILE A 440 2.49 -22.51 -24.47
CA ILE A 440 3.63 -21.60 -24.25
C ILE A 440 4.69 -21.74 -25.35
N LYS A 441 4.81 -22.92 -25.97
CA LYS A 441 5.72 -23.14 -27.10
C LYS A 441 5.30 -22.44 -28.39
N SER A 442 4.04 -22.02 -28.51
CA SER A 442 3.56 -21.24 -29.66
C SER A 442 3.65 -19.73 -29.43
N ILE A 443 4.09 -19.28 -28.26
CA ILE A 443 4.36 -17.87 -27.97
C ILE A 443 5.83 -17.60 -28.30
N ASP A 444 6.09 -16.57 -29.09
CA ASP A 444 7.45 -16.18 -29.46
C ASP A 444 8.24 -15.69 -28.23
N TYR A 445 9.56 -15.82 -28.29
CA TYR A 445 10.43 -15.27 -27.25
C TYR A 445 10.68 -13.78 -27.52
N ALA A 446 10.67 -12.99 -26.44
CA ALA A 446 11.09 -11.59 -26.47
C ALA A 446 12.50 -11.51 -27.07
N SER A 447 12.69 -10.61 -28.03
CA SER A 447 14.00 -10.47 -28.68
C SER A 447 15.02 -9.87 -27.71
N VAL A 448 16.31 -10.12 -27.90
CA VAL A 448 17.37 -9.46 -27.10
C VAL A 448 17.25 -7.94 -27.18
N LYS A 449 16.88 -7.40 -28.34
CA LYS A 449 16.63 -5.97 -28.52
C LYS A 449 15.41 -5.47 -27.75
N GLU A 450 14.36 -6.29 -27.61
CA GLU A 450 13.18 -5.95 -26.81
C GLU A 450 13.53 -5.90 -25.32
N ILE A 451 14.22 -6.92 -24.82
CA ILE A 451 14.73 -6.96 -23.44
C ILE A 451 15.65 -5.76 -23.19
N GLN A 452 16.57 -5.45 -24.11
CA GLN A 452 17.44 -4.26 -24.01
C GLN A 452 16.69 -2.93 -24.20
N ALA A 453 15.64 -2.89 -25.01
CA ALA A 453 14.82 -1.69 -25.17
C ALA A 453 14.02 -1.44 -23.89
N GLU A 454 13.53 -2.49 -23.22
CA GLU A 454 12.97 -2.45 -21.86
C GLU A 454 13.99 -1.85 -20.86
N GLU A 455 15.29 -2.06 -21.10
CA GLU A 455 16.38 -1.33 -20.47
C GLU A 455 16.57 0.14 -20.95
N SER A 456 15.63 0.78 -21.64
CA SER A 456 15.78 2.17 -22.13
C SER A 456 14.67 3.17 -21.72
N TRP A 457 13.59 2.75 -21.05
CA TRP A 457 12.40 3.59 -20.82
C TRP A 457 12.47 4.59 -19.67
N LEU A 458 13.13 5.71 -19.89
CA LEU A 458 13.06 6.88 -19.01
C LEU A 458 12.76 8.13 -19.82
N LYS A 459 11.50 8.21 -20.24
CA LYS A 459 10.89 9.51 -20.47
C LYS A 459 9.87 9.70 -19.35
N PRO A 460 10.11 10.62 -18.39
CA PRO A 460 9.06 11.11 -17.52
C PRO A 460 7.83 11.40 -18.39
N SER A 461 6.75 10.66 -18.22
CA SER A 461 5.54 10.91 -18.96
C SER A 461 4.76 11.98 -18.21
N LYS A 462 4.41 13.08 -18.89
CA LYS A 462 3.49 14.09 -18.36
C LYS A 462 2.07 13.51 -18.35
N LYS A 463 1.83 12.50 -17.54
CA LYS A 463 0.50 11.90 -17.37
C LYS A 463 -0.28 12.74 -16.38
N GLU A 464 -0.91 13.80 -16.88
CA GLU A 464 -1.98 14.44 -16.13
C GLU A 464 -3.23 13.56 -16.20
N ILE A 465 -3.47 12.80 -15.13
CA ILE A 465 -4.67 11.97 -15.01
C ILE A 465 -5.85 12.84 -14.62
N HIS A 466 -6.92 12.77 -15.42
CA HIS A 466 -8.17 13.41 -15.07
C HIS A 466 -8.77 12.73 -13.82
N PRO A 467 -9.35 13.50 -12.88
CA PRO A 467 -10.04 12.99 -11.69
C PRO A 467 -11.09 11.88 -11.87
N LEU A 468 -11.55 11.67 -13.11
CA LEU A 468 -12.57 10.66 -13.40
C LEU A 468 -12.00 9.25 -13.32
N ASN A 469 -10.71 9.02 -13.63
CA ASN A 469 -10.08 7.71 -13.46
C ASN A 469 -10.21 7.23 -12.00
N PHE A 470 -9.84 8.08 -11.05
CA PHE A 470 -10.01 7.80 -9.63
C PHE A 470 -11.48 7.51 -9.27
N CYS A 471 -12.41 8.35 -9.72
CA CYS A 471 -13.83 8.15 -9.43
C CYS A 471 -14.38 6.86 -10.06
N PHE A 472 -13.93 6.47 -11.25
CA PHE A 472 -14.38 5.23 -11.90
C PHE A 472 -13.98 3.99 -11.11
N ASN A 473 -12.80 3.97 -10.49
CA ASN A 473 -12.38 2.87 -9.62
C ASN A 473 -13.36 2.72 -8.44
N ILE A 474 -13.69 3.81 -7.75
CA ILE A 474 -14.68 3.81 -6.65
C ILE A 474 -16.04 3.31 -7.13
N ILE A 475 -16.54 3.84 -8.26
CA ILE A 475 -17.85 3.48 -8.81
C ILE A 475 -17.93 2.01 -9.20
N HIS A 476 -16.85 1.46 -9.77
CA HIS A 476 -16.79 0.05 -10.13
C HIS A 476 -16.84 -0.85 -8.89
N ILE A 477 -16.09 -0.53 -7.83
CA ILE A 477 -16.15 -1.25 -6.54
C ILE A 477 -17.59 -1.24 -6.01
N MET A 478 -18.23 -0.06 -5.96
CA MET A 478 -19.62 0.06 -5.51
C MET A 478 -20.59 -0.76 -6.38
N ALA A 479 -20.39 -0.78 -7.70
CA ALA A 479 -21.21 -1.55 -8.63
C ALA A 479 -21.06 -3.06 -8.39
N VAL A 480 -19.82 -3.56 -8.26
CA VAL A 480 -19.55 -4.97 -8.02
C VAL A 480 -20.18 -5.42 -6.71
N ILE A 481 -19.98 -4.68 -5.62
CA ILE A 481 -20.57 -5.03 -4.32
C ILE A 481 -22.09 -5.00 -4.40
N GLY A 482 -22.69 -3.92 -4.95
CA GLY A 482 -24.13 -3.75 -5.01
C GLY A 482 -24.87 -4.73 -5.93
N LEU A 483 -24.19 -5.26 -6.95
CA LEU A 483 -24.78 -6.19 -7.92
C LEU A 483 -24.48 -7.67 -7.62
N LYS A 484 -23.29 -7.98 -7.07
CA LYS A 484 -22.78 -9.35 -6.97
C LYS A 484 -22.73 -9.90 -5.55
N THR A 485 -23.04 -9.08 -4.54
CA THR A 485 -23.08 -9.53 -3.14
C THR A 485 -24.48 -9.43 -2.55
N LYS A 486 -24.74 -10.14 -1.44
CA LYS A 486 -26.03 -10.13 -0.72
C LYS A 486 -25.90 -9.41 0.63
N PHE A 487 -25.21 -8.28 0.66
CA PHE A 487 -25.00 -7.52 1.90
C PHE A 487 -26.19 -6.64 2.27
N GLN A 488 -26.39 -6.49 3.58
CA GLN A 488 -27.35 -5.52 4.14
C GLN A 488 -26.78 -4.10 4.15
N ASP A 489 -25.45 -3.97 4.20
CA ASP A 489 -24.76 -2.69 4.21
C ASP A 489 -24.65 -2.07 2.81
N THR A 490 -24.48 -0.76 2.77
CA THR A 490 -24.34 -0.03 1.51
C THR A 490 -22.92 -0.20 0.92
N PRO A 491 -22.77 -0.32 -0.42
CA PRO A 491 -21.49 -0.62 -1.06
C PRO A 491 -20.35 0.33 -0.70
N GLU A 492 -20.64 1.62 -0.49
CA GLU A 492 -19.64 2.63 -0.15
C GLU A 492 -18.95 2.36 1.19
N LYS A 493 -19.54 1.59 2.12
CA LYS A 493 -18.97 1.34 3.46
C LYS A 493 -17.67 0.54 3.45
N PHE A 494 -17.40 -0.16 2.36
CA PHE A 494 -16.20 -0.99 2.20
C PHE A 494 -15.02 -0.22 1.60
N ILE A 495 -15.18 1.07 1.34
CA ILE A 495 -14.22 1.88 0.59
C ILE A 495 -13.64 2.95 1.51
N CYS A 496 -12.32 3.13 1.47
CA CYS A 496 -11.63 4.29 2.01
C CYS A 496 -10.48 4.73 1.09
N ILE A 497 -9.67 5.70 1.54
CA ILE A 497 -8.41 6.05 0.87
C ILE A 497 -7.28 5.17 1.42
N GLY A 498 -6.40 4.72 0.54
CA GLY A 498 -5.07 4.21 0.89
C GLY A 498 -4.07 4.89 -0.02
N SER A 499 -3.47 6.00 0.44
CA SER A 499 -2.78 6.91 -0.47
C SER A 499 -1.52 6.33 -1.09
N ASP A 500 -0.85 5.45 -0.36
CA ASP A 500 0.50 4.98 -0.64
C ASP A 500 1.53 6.12 -0.69
N PHE A 501 1.23 7.22 0.00
CA PHE A 501 2.14 8.36 0.07
C PHE A 501 3.49 7.96 0.65
N ASP A 502 4.54 8.53 0.08
CA ASP A 502 5.96 8.28 0.37
C ASP A 502 6.52 6.91 -0.05
N ALA A 503 5.74 6.06 -0.72
CA ALA A 503 6.22 4.85 -1.40
C ALA A 503 6.80 5.10 -2.81
N PHE A 504 7.26 6.32 -3.11
CA PHE A 504 7.75 6.73 -4.44
C PHE A 504 6.72 6.67 -5.58
N ILE A 505 5.42 6.69 -5.25
CA ILE A 505 4.33 6.74 -6.23
C ILE A 505 4.24 8.10 -6.92
N GLU A 506 3.52 8.13 -8.05
CA GLU A 506 3.06 9.37 -8.67
C GLU A 506 1.63 9.67 -8.23
N PRO A 507 1.43 10.59 -7.28
CA PRO A 507 0.12 10.85 -6.75
C PRO A 507 -0.72 11.67 -7.73
N LEU A 508 -2.04 11.54 -7.63
CA LEU A 508 -2.98 12.42 -8.33
C LEU A 508 -2.66 13.90 -8.10
N ASN A 509 -2.56 14.68 -9.18
CA ASN A 509 -2.18 16.11 -9.13
C ASN A 509 -3.00 16.95 -8.15
N MET A 510 -4.31 16.67 -8.00
CA MET A 510 -5.17 17.42 -7.10
C MET A 510 -4.99 17.06 -5.62
N CYS A 511 -4.24 16.01 -5.31
CA CYS A 511 -3.93 15.56 -3.95
C CYS A 511 -2.53 14.94 -3.93
N SER A 512 -1.51 15.78 -4.17
CA SER A 512 -0.13 15.31 -4.30
C SER A 512 0.55 15.01 -2.96
N ASP A 513 -0.04 15.46 -1.85
CA ASP A 513 0.45 15.23 -0.49
C ASP A 513 -0.72 15.24 0.52
N SER A 514 -0.44 14.78 1.75
CA SER A 514 -1.44 14.60 2.81
C SER A 514 -2.19 15.88 3.21
N ARG A 515 -1.62 17.06 2.98
CA ARG A 515 -2.26 18.35 3.33
C ARG A 515 -3.37 18.72 2.35
N GLN A 516 -3.41 18.06 1.19
CA GLN A 516 -4.33 18.36 0.10
C GLN A 516 -5.61 17.50 0.09
N LEU A 517 -5.87 16.70 1.13
CA LEU A 517 -7.08 15.86 1.21
C LEU A 517 -8.40 16.65 1.11
N LYS A 518 -8.39 17.95 1.45
CA LYS A 518 -9.53 18.85 1.19
C LYS A 518 -9.84 19.04 -0.29
N ASN A 519 -8.81 19.09 -1.13
CA ASN A 519 -8.95 19.14 -2.57
C ASN A 519 -9.52 17.83 -3.11
N LEU A 520 -9.09 16.69 -2.54
CA LEU A 520 -9.67 15.37 -2.86
C LEU A 520 -11.16 15.32 -2.51
N LYS A 521 -11.58 15.85 -1.36
CA LYS A 521 -13.00 16.00 -0.98
C LYS A 521 -13.77 16.82 -2.02
N ALA A 522 -13.28 18.00 -2.37
CA ALA A 522 -13.90 18.86 -3.39
C ALA A 522 -14.00 18.15 -4.76
N CYS A 523 -12.97 17.37 -5.11
CA CYS A 523 -12.91 16.57 -6.31
C CYS A 523 -14.01 15.48 -6.32
N LEU A 524 -14.11 14.66 -5.27
CA LEU A 524 -15.14 13.63 -5.16
C LEU A 524 -16.55 14.21 -5.21
N MET A 525 -16.78 15.32 -4.50
CA MET A 525 -18.05 16.04 -4.51
C MET A 525 -18.46 16.49 -5.92
N LYS A 526 -17.49 16.80 -6.79
CA LYS A 526 -17.74 17.23 -8.17
C LYS A 526 -17.89 16.05 -9.13
N TRP A 527 -16.97 15.10 -9.07
CA TRP A 527 -16.75 14.13 -10.15
C TRP A 527 -17.38 12.76 -9.90
N LEU A 528 -17.63 12.37 -8.65
CA LEU A 528 -18.22 11.06 -8.34
C LEU A 528 -19.62 10.88 -8.97
N PRO A 529 -20.54 11.88 -8.95
CA PRO A 529 -21.83 11.76 -9.64
C PRO A 529 -21.70 11.69 -11.18
N VAL A 530 -20.66 12.32 -11.73
CA VAL A 530 -20.38 12.28 -13.17
C VAL A 530 -19.90 10.89 -13.56
N ALA A 531 -18.93 10.35 -12.82
CA ALA A 531 -18.42 8.99 -13.01
C ALA A 531 -19.54 7.96 -12.90
N ALA A 532 -20.39 8.04 -11.88
CA ALA A 532 -21.55 7.16 -11.70
C ALA A 532 -22.45 7.10 -12.95
N LYS A 533 -22.86 8.27 -13.46
CA LYS A 533 -23.72 8.37 -14.65
C LYS A 533 -23.04 7.87 -15.92
N LYS A 534 -21.76 8.15 -16.09
CA LYS A 534 -21.01 7.73 -17.29
C LYS A 534 -20.70 6.23 -17.27
N TYR A 535 -20.39 5.69 -16.10
CA TYR A 535 -20.16 4.27 -15.89
C TYR A 535 -21.40 3.45 -16.22
N GLN A 536 -22.57 3.82 -15.68
CA GLN A 536 -23.84 3.12 -15.94
C GLN A 536 -24.21 3.05 -17.42
N LYS A 537 -23.89 4.10 -18.19
CA LYS A 537 -24.15 4.12 -19.64
C LYS A 537 -23.34 3.08 -20.42
N VAL A 538 -22.12 2.77 -19.96
CA VAL A 538 -21.20 1.85 -20.64
C VAL A 538 -21.32 0.43 -20.11
N ASN A 539 -21.36 0.28 -18.78
CA ASN A 539 -21.26 -1.01 -18.10
C ASN A 539 -22.62 -1.60 -17.69
N GLY A 540 -23.72 -0.93 -18.04
CA GLY A 540 -25.09 -1.40 -17.78
C GLY A 540 -25.55 -1.27 -16.33
N GLY A 541 -26.78 -1.74 -16.07
CA GLY A 541 -27.44 -1.74 -14.76
C GLY A 541 -28.90 -1.28 -14.85
N ALA A 542 -29.84 -2.11 -14.43
CA ALA A 542 -31.24 -1.73 -14.29
C ALA A 542 -31.47 -1.13 -12.89
N LYS A 543 -31.94 0.12 -12.81
CA LYS A 543 -32.18 0.97 -11.62
C LYS A 543 -30.96 1.75 -11.12
N ASP A 544 -31.27 2.84 -10.40
CA ASP A 544 -30.33 3.77 -9.77
C ASP A 544 -29.42 3.08 -8.73
N LEU A 545 -28.36 2.39 -9.18
CA LEU A 545 -27.33 1.81 -8.30
C LEU A 545 -26.67 2.84 -7.37
N PHE A 546 -26.76 4.13 -7.73
CA PHE A 546 -26.06 5.22 -7.07
C PHE A 546 -27.05 6.30 -6.64
N ASP A 547 -27.80 6.05 -5.57
CA ASP A 547 -28.81 6.99 -5.06
C ASP A 547 -28.24 8.36 -4.67
N PHE A 548 -26.95 8.42 -4.34
CA PHE A 548 -26.25 9.67 -4.07
C PHE A 548 -26.24 10.65 -5.25
N THR A 549 -26.44 10.15 -6.48
CA THR A 549 -26.53 11.01 -7.69
C THR A 549 -27.77 11.89 -7.71
N LYS A 550 -28.78 11.59 -6.88
CA LYS A 550 -30.07 12.29 -6.81
C LYS A 550 -30.09 13.38 -5.74
N LYS A 551 -29.32 13.21 -4.66
CA LYS A 551 -29.40 14.06 -3.45
C LYS A 551 -28.01 14.43 -2.96
N LYS A 552 -27.71 15.74 -2.92
CA LYS A 552 -26.43 16.27 -2.41
C LYS A 552 -26.10 15.78 -0.99
N LYS A 553 -27.10 15.64 -0.11
CA LYS A 553 -26.91 15.12 1.25
C LYS A 553 -26.39 13.69 1.26
N GLU A 554 -26.87 12.83 0.37
CA GLU A 554 -26.40 11.44 0.29
C GLU A 554 -24.99 11.38 -0.34
N LEU A 555 -24.70 12.23 -1.34
CA LEU A 555 -23.34 12.39 -1.85
C LEU A 555 -22.35 12.83 -0.76
N ASN A 556 -22.70 13.81 0.07
CA ASN A 556 -21.86 14.22 1.19
C ASN A 556 -21.54 13.05 2.12
N LYS A 557 -22.54 12.24 2.49
CA LYS A 557 -22.33 11.06 3.36
C LYS A 557 -21.41 10.03 2.73
N VAL A 558 -21.57 9.73 1.44
CA VAL A 558 -20.70 8.79 0.71
C VAL A 558 -19.26 9.30 0.72
N VAL A 559 -19.06 10.59 0.43
CA VAL A 559 -17.73 11.20 0.40
C VAL A 559 -17.09 11.26 1.80
N GLU A 560 -17.86 11.61 2.83
CA GLU A 560 -17.39 11.58 4.23
C GLU A 560 -17.09 10.16 4.71
N GLY A 561 -17.88 9.16 4.27
CA GLY A 561 -17.63 7.74 4.49
C GLY A 561 -16.27 7.32 3.95
N ILE A 562 -16.04 7.55 2.66
CA ILE A 562 -14.80 7.18 1.96
C ILE A 562 -13.58 7.89 2.58
N LEU A 563 -13.71 9.16 2.92
CA LEU A 563 -12.57 9.95 3.40
C LEU A 563 -12.27 9.77 4.89
N TYR A 564 -13.21 9.25 5.68
CA TYR A 564 -13.06 9.18 7.13
C TYR A 564 -13.85 8.06 7.81
N GLU A 565 -15.19 8.10 7.75
CA GLU A 565 -16.02 7.31 8.67
C GLU A 565 -15.86 5.81 8.49
N ASN A 566 -15.71 5.32 7.26
CA ASN A 566 -15.60 3.88 7.00
C ASN A 566 -14.34 3.28 7.65
N GLY A 567 -13.20 3.97 7.52
CA GLY A 567 -11.94 3.54 8.13
C GLY A 567 -11.96 3.65 9.65
N ARG A 568 -12.52 4.75 10.19
CA ARG A 568 -12.72 4.94 11.63
C ARG A 568 -13.61 3.83 12.23
N GLU A 569 -14.76 3.57 11.62
CA GLU A 569 -15.68 2.49 12.03
C GLU A 569 -15.04 1.11 11.89
N PHE A 570 -14.18 0.90 10.89
CA PHE A 570 -13.40 -0.32 10.77
C PHE A 570 -12.46 -0.50 11.97
N LEU A 571 -11.70 0.54 12.35
CA LEU A 571 -10.83 0.50 13.53
C LEU A 571 -11.61 0.29 14.84
N ASP A 572 -12.74 0.97 15.01
CA ASP A 572 -13.58 0.86 16.22
C ASP A 572 -14.15 -0.56 16.39
N ARG A 573 -14.70 -1.13 15.31
CA ARG A 573 -15.24 -2.50 15.32
C ARG A 573 -14.20 -3.55 15.72
N ARG A 574 -12.91 -3.24 15.53
CA ARG A 574 -11.78 -4.11 15.87
C ARG A 574 -11.09 -3.73 17.19
N GLY A 575 -11.67 -2.82 17.96
CA GLY A 575 -11.24 -2.50 19.32
C GLY A 575 -10.09 -1.51 19.43
N PHE A 576 -9.59 -0.94 18.32
CA PHE A 576 -8.51 0.06 18.39
C PHE A 576 -8.97 1.34 19.09
N LEU A 577 -10.24 1.70 18.94
CA LEU A 577 -10.84 2.89 19.54
C LEU A 577 -11.66 2.58 20.80
N GLU A 578 -11.81 1.31 21.17
CA GLU A 578 -12.58 0.90 22.34
C GLU A 578 -12.07 1.61 23.60
N GLY A 579 -12.96 2.19 24.42
CA GLY A 579 -12.57 2.81 25.69
C GLY A 579 -11.65 4.04 25.57
N LEU A 580 -11.40 4.52 24.35
CA LEU A 580 -10.78 5.82 24.11
C LEU A 580 -11.91 6.83 23.93
N ALA A 581 -12.00 7.81 24.82
CA ALA A 581 -12.96 8.90 24.64
C ALA A 581 -12.52 9.72 23.41
N GLU A 582 -13.33 9.74 22.36
CA GLU A 582 -13.27 10.86 21.42
C GLU A 582 -13.77 12.09 22.19
N PRO A 583 -13.04 13.22 22.14
CA PRO A 583 -13.53 14.43 22.77
C PRO A 583 -14.84 14.82 22.11
N GLN A 584 -15.86 15.08 22.93
CA GLN A 584 -17.13 15.59 22.41
C GLN A 584 -16.85 16.87 21.62
N LYS A 585 -17.46 16.99 20.43
CA LYS A 585 -17.51 18.26 19.69
C LYS A 585 -17.90 19.36 20.68
N GLY A 586 -16.99 20.29 20.93
CA GLY A 586 -17.13 21.29 21.99
C GLY A 586 -18.52 21.92 22.00
N GLU A 587 -19.19 21.81 23.14
CA GLU A 587 -20.03 22.90 23.60
C GLU A 587 -19.14 24.14 23.62
N ALA A 588 -19.60 25.21 22.96
CA ALA A 588 -18.94 26.50 23.00
C ALA A 588 -18.66 26.85 24.47
N SER A 589 -17.39 27.09 24.79
CA SER A 589 -17.01 27.66 26.07
C SER A 589 -17.87 28.90 26.33
N PRO A 590 -18.54 29.03 27.48
CA PRO A 590 -19.22 30.27 27.80
C PRO A 590 -18.16 31.36 27.86
N GLU A 591 -18.39 32.42 27.08
CA GLU A 591 -17.63 33.66 27.14
C GLU A 591 -17.47 34.08 28.61
N VAL A 592 -16.23 34.16 29.05
CA VAL A 592 -15.89 34.84 30.29
C VAL A 592 -15.92 36.33 29.94
N GLU A 593 -17.04 36.98 30.21
CA GLU A 593 -17.12 38.44 30.34
C GLU A 593 -16.08 38.88 31.38
N LEU A 594 -15.09 39.66 30.95
CA LEU A 594 -14.21 40.44 31.81
C LEU A 594 -14.62 41.91 31.70
N VAL A 595 -14.95 42.45 32.87
CA VAL A 595 -15.25 43.85 33.21
C VAL A 595 -14.15 44.80 32.78
#